data_AF-A0A1G7TRM9-F1
#
_entry.id   AF-A0A1G7TRM9-F1
#
_cell.length_a   1.000
_cell.length_b   1.000
_cell.length_c   1.000
_cell.angle_alpha   90.00
_cell.angle_beta   90.00
_cell.angle_gamma   90.00
#
_symmetry.space_group_name_H-M   'P 1'
#
loop_
_entity.id
_entity.type
_entity.pdbx_description
1 polymer ?
#
loop_
_entity_poly.entity_id
_entity_poly.type
_entity_poly.pdbx_seq_one_letter_code
_entity_poly.pdbx_strand_id
1 'polypeptide(L)'
;MARFRESNPLQWEYYNGSAWGSSPSFGSAAKIADGRGTVSVAYLNGKYILMTMDQGFDCDTARNIYIATASSPTGPFSAQTLVYTIKEYFKGQYTRYYTPVIHPESDNGRNELLLTYCLNFSACRLESCEGDYLDPYYYRVKGIRVPYVKIGL
;
A
#
# COMPACT_ATOMS: atom_id res chain seq x y z
N MET A 1 -3.16 12.74 8.53
CA MET A 1 -3.32 13.00 7.08
C MET A 1 -3.08 14.48 6.84
N ALA A 2 -2.47 14.85 5.72
CA ALA A 2 -2.33 16.23 5.32
C ALA A 2 -2.74 16.40 3.85
N ARG A 3 -3.14 17.62 3.47
CA ARG A 3 -3.48 17.99 2.09
C ARG A 3 -2.97 19.40 1.80
N PHE A 4 -2.95 19.75 0.52
CA PHE A 4 -2.76 21.12 0.06
C PHE A 4 -3.77 21.42 -1.04
N ARG A 5 -4.00 22.69 -1.33
CA ARG A 5 -4.77 23.10 -2.51
C ARG A 5 -3.84 23.06 -3.72
N GLU A 6 -4.31 22.55 -4.85
CA GLU A 6 -3.51 22.53 -6.08
C GLU A 6 -3.01 23.93 -6.49
N SER A 7 -3.85 24.95 -6.26
CA SER A 7 -3.49 26.36 -6.51
C SER A 7 -2.44 26.93 -5.54
N ASN A 8 -2.14 26.24 -4.43
CA ASN A 8 -1.15 26.64 -3.44
C ASN A 8 -0.51 25.41 -2.75
N PRO A 9 0.39 24.69 -3.43
CA PRO A 9 0.95 23.42 -2.96
C PRO A 9 1.92 23.56 -1.77
N LEU A 10 2.31 24.80 -1.43
CA LEU A 10 3.18 25.08 -0.29
C LEU A 10 2.40 25.30 1.01
N GLN A 11 1.08 25.46 0.95
CA GLN A 11 0.24 25.65 2.13
C GLN A 11 -0.49 24.36 2.50
N TRP A 12 0.01 23.69 3.53
CA TRP A 12 -0.49 22.42 4.00
C TRP A 12 -1.56 22.59 5.09
N GLU A 13 -2.61 21.79 4.99
CA GLU A 13 -3.64 21.62 6.00
C GLU A 13 -3.54 20.19 6.57
N TYR A 14 -3.80 20.04 7.86
CA TYR A 14 -3.68 18.78 8.60
C TYR A 14 -5.02 18.42 9.23
N TYR A 15 -5.48 17.19 8.98
CA TYR A 15 -6.72 16.69 9.57
C TYR A 15 -6.48 16.29 11.02
N ASN A 16 -7.31 16.77 11.95
CA ASN A 16 -7.17 16.52 13.38
C ASN A 16 -8.16 15.50 13.96
N GLY A 17 -9.03 14.93 13.12
CA GLY A 17 -10.10 14.02 13.54
C GLY A 17 -11.50 14.60 13.37
N SER A 18 -11.65 15.92 13.29
CA SER A 18 -12.93 16.59 13.02
C SER A 18 -12.82 17.71 11.99
N ALA A 19 -11.68 18.38 11.90
CA ALA A 19 -11.47 19.55 11.05
C ALA A 19 -10.05 19.59 10.46
N TRP A 20 -9.87 20.50 9.50
CA TRP A 20 -8.60 20.82 8.87
C TRP A 20 -7.99 22.05 9.54
N GLY A 21 -6.75 21.94 10.00
CA GLY A 21 -6.00 23.04 10.62
C GLY A 21 -4.66 23.30 9.93
N SER A 22 -4.01 24.40 10.29
CA SER A 22 -2.70 24.80 9.74
C SER A 22 -1.50 24.16 10.45
N SER A 23 -1.73 23.29 11.43
CA SER A 23 -0.68 22.62 12.19
C SER A 23 -1.04 21.16 12.49
N PRO A 24 -0.07 20.25 12.53
CA PRO A 24 -0.32 18.86 12.90
C PRO A 24 -0.88 18.76 14.33
N SER A 25 -1.86 17.87 14.52
CA SER A 25 -2.33 17.45 15.84
C SER A 25 -1.72 16.11 16.23
N PHE A 26 -1.32 15.97 17.48
CA PHE A 26 -0.80 14.72 18.02
C PHE A 26 -1.95 13.81 18.50
N GLY A 27 -1.73 12.49 18.46
CA GLY A 27 -2.66 11.50 19.01
C GLY A 27 -3.49 10.76 17.95
N SER A 28 -4.30 9.81 18.42
CA SER A 28 -5.06 8.88 17.58
C SER A 28 -6.33 9.48 16.97
N ALA A 29 -6.81 10.63 17.46
CA ALA A 29 -8.01 11.29 16.92
C ALA A 29 -7.88 11.64 15.43
N ALA A 30 -6.66 11.96 14.98
CA ALA A 30 -6.36 12.28 13.59
C ALA A 30 -6.20 11.06 12.66
N LYS A 31 -6.32 9.84 13.19
CA LYS A 31 -6.22 8.59 12.43
C LYS A 31 -7.46 8.43 11.54
N ILE A 32 -7.25 8.27 10.24
CA ILE A 32 -8.34 8.11 9.25
C ILE A 32 -8.58 6.64 8.85
N ALA A 33 -7.60 5.77 9.06
CA ALA A 33 -7.66 4.36 8.68
C ALA A 33 -6.68 3.51 9.48
N ASP A 34 -6.94 2.21 9.54
CA ASP A 34 -5.98 1.19 9.94
C ASP A 34 -5.10 0.78 8.77
N GLY A 35 -3.79 1.01 8.91
CA GLY A 35 -2.75 0.53 8.00
C GLY A 35 -1.84 -0.48 8.71
N ARG A 36 -1.19 -1.32 7.93
CA ARG A 36 -0.15 -2.25 8.36
C ARG A 36 1.22 -1.62 8.12
N GLY A 37 2.24 -2.40 7.75
CA GLY A 37 3.63 -1.92 7.64
C GLY A 37 3.84 -0.85 6.58
N THR A 38 3.11 -0.93 5.46
CA THR A 38 3.15 0.08 4.39
C THR A 38 1.76 0.35 3.83
N VAL A 39 1.55 1.55 3.29
CA VAL A 39 0.26 2.00 2.78
C VAL A 39 0.39 2.79 1.47
N SER A 40 -0.66 2.75 0.66
CA SER A 40 -0.85 3.59 -0.52
C SER A 40 -2.33 3.94 -0.66
N VAL A 41 -2.63 5.15 -1.11
CA VAL A 41 -4.00 5.63 -1.28
C VAL A 41 -4.21 6.14 -2.69
N ALA A 42 -5.32 5.76 -3.31
CA ALA A 42 -5.75 6.25 -4.60
C ALA A 42 -7.27 6.52 -4.62
N TYR A 43 -7.77 7.15 -5.67
CA TYR A 43 -9.19 7.39 -5.88
C TYR A 43 -9.63 6.80 -7.22
N LEU A 44 -10.72 6.02 -7.21
CA LEU A 44 -11.31 5.39 -8.41
C LEU A 44 -12.78 5.07 -8.13
N ASN A 45 -13.64 5.19 -9.15
CA ASN A 45 -15.07 4.83 -9.09
C ASN A 45 -15.81 5.39 -7.87
N GLY A 46 -15.57 6.66 -7.54
CA GLY A 46 -16.26 7.32 -6.42
C GLY A 46 -15.72 6.96 -5.03
N LYS A 47 -14.64 6.18 -4.94
CA LYS A 47 -14.10 5.67 -3.68
C LYS A 47 -12.62 6.00 -3.51
N TYR A 48 -12.24 6.33 -2.29
CA TYR A 48 -10.86 6.27 -1.82
C TYR A 48 -10.51 4.82 -1.52
N ILE A 49 -9.36 4.38 -2.01
CA ILE A 49 -8.87 3.00 -1.89
C ILE A 49 -7.57 3.07 -1.10
N LEU A 50 -7.51 2.38 0.03
CA LEU A 50 -6.31 2.15 0.81
C LEU A 50 -5.79 0.75 0.51
N MET A 51 -4.62 0.65 -0.08
CA MET A 51 -3.83 -0.57 -0.15
C MET A 51 -2.87 -0.60 1.03
N THR A 52 -2.79 -1.72 1.73
CA THR A 52 -1.83 -1.91 2.80
C THR A 52 -1.28 -3.33 2.82
N MET A 53 -0.02 -3.48 3.23
CA MET A 53 0.64 -4.78 3.29
C MET A 53 1.20 -5.04 4.69
N ASP A 54 1.30 -6.31 5.06
CA ASP A 54 2.09 -6.74 6.21
C ASP A 54 3.54 -6.17 6.13
N GLN A 55 4.25 -6.12 7.25
CA GLN A 55 5.60 -5.55 7.30
C GLN A 55 6.59 -6.49 6.59
N GLY A 56 7.05 -6.08 5.40
CA GLY A 56 7.84 -6.94 4.52
C GLY A 56 9.35 -6.94 4.73
N PHE A 57 9.85 -6.16 5.69
CA PHE A 57 11.26 -6.19 6.09
C PHE A 57 11.52 -7.01 7.36
N ASP A 58 10.46 -7.29 8.12
CA ASP A 58 10.53 -8.11 9.33
C ASP A 58 10.61 -9.60 8.95
N CYS A 59 11.04 -10.40 9.93
CA CYS A 59 11.13 -11.85 9.79
C CYS A 59 9.80 -12.57 10.07
N ASP A 60 8.68 -11.86 9.95
CA ASP A 60 7.34 -12.43 10.11
C ASP A 60 7.00 -13.33 8.91
N THR A 61 6.14 -14.32 9.17
CA THR A 61 5.54 -15.20 8.19
C THR A 61 4.31 -14.59 7.50
N ALA A 62 3.70 -13.56 8.09
CA ALA A 62 2.57 -12.84 7.49
C ALA A 62 3.03 -11.99 6.29
N ARG A 63 2.42 -12.20 5.12
CA ARG A 63 2.82 -11.58 3.84
C ARG A 63 1.65 -11.21 2.96
N ASN A 64 0.68 -10.55 3.56
CA ASN A 64 -0.60 -10.31 2.94
C ASN A 64 -0.73 -8.87 2.43
N ILE A 65 -1.51 -8.73 1.37
CA ILE A 65 -1.93 -7.46 0.78
C ILE A 65 -3.43 -7.33 1.02
N TYR A 66 -3.84 -6.19 1.56
CA TYR A 66 -5.20 -5.86 1.89
C TYR A 66 -5.66 -4.58 1.20
N ILE A 67 -6.97 -4.47 0.99
CA ILE A 67 -7.65 -3.28 0.50
C ILE A 67 -8.75 -2.88 1.48
N ALA A 68 -8.87 -1.57 1.75
CA ALA A 68 -10.04 -0.97 2.39
C ALA A 68 -10.52 0.23 1.55
N THR A 69 -11.81 0.56 1.59
CA THR A 69 -12.39 1.66 0.80
C THR A 69 -13.17 2.65 1.66
N ALA A 70 -13.25 3.90 1.22
CA ALA A 70 -14.02 4.97 1.87
C ALA A 70 -14.70 5.87 0.82
N SER A 71 -15.83 6.50 1.18
CA SER A 71 -16.47 7.52 0.34
C SER A 71 -15.90 8.94 0.57
N SER A 72 -15.00 9.11 1.53
CA SER A 72 -14.38 10.40 1.91
C SER A 72 -12.88 10.19 2.14
N PRO A 73 -12.01 11.19 1.87
CA PRO A 73 -10.57 11.06 2.07
C PRO A 73 -10.20 10.89 3.55
N THR A 74 -11.07 11.29 4.47
CA THR A 74 -10.88 11.17 5.92
C THR A 74 -11.58 9.94 6.51
N GLY A 75 -12.13 9.06 5.66
CA GLY A 75 -12.85 7.86 6.08
C GLY A 75 -14.32 8.11 6.45
N PRO A 76 -14.95 7.17 7.17
CA PRO A 76 -14.35 5.93 7.67
C PRO A 76 -13.99 4.98 6.52
N PHE A 77 -12.83 4.33 6.62
CA PHE A 77 -12.46 3.23 5.73
C PHE A 77 -13.14 1.93 6.18
N SER A 78 -13.51 1.09 5.22
CA SER A 78 -14.08 -0.23 5.47
C SER A 78 -13.11 -1.15 6.23
N ALA A 79 -13.62 -2.30 6.67
CA ALA A 79 -12.74 -3.40 7.07
C ALA A 79 -11.79 -3.79 5.92
N GLN A 80 -10.57 -4.21 6.29
CA GLN A 80 -9.56 -4.66 5.34
C GLN A 80 -9.96 -6.00 4.72
N THR A 81 -10.04 -6.04 3.40
CA THR A 81 -10.26 -7.26 2.61
C THR A 81 -8.92 -7.82 2.15
N LEU A 82 -8.62 -9.09 2.47
CA LEU A 82 -7.45 -9.79 1.97
C LEU A 82 -7.57 -9.99 0.45
N VAL A 83 -6.67 -9.36 -0.32
CA VAL A 83 -6.70 -9.47 -1.78
C VAL A 83 -5.67 -10.46 -2.31
N TYR A 84 -4.52 -10.59 -1.66
CA TYR A 84 -3.43 -11.46 -2.07
C TYR A 84 -2.49 -11.83 -0.92
N THR A 85 -1.86 -13.01 -1.01
CA THR A 85 -0.76 -13.42 -0.14
C THR A 85 0.48 -13.62 -1.00
N ILE A 86 1.56 -12.91 -0.68
CA ILE A 86 2.80 -12.86 -1.44
C ILE A 86 3.51 -14.21 -1.32
N LYS A 87 3.84 -14.81 -2.47
CA LYS A 87 4.36 -16.18 -2.57
C LYS A 87 5.82 -16.25 -2.98
N GLU A 88 6.46 -15.10 -3.22
CA GLU A 88 7.82 -15.10 -3.72
C GLU A 88 8.84 -15.48 -2.65
N TYR A 89 9.87 -16.18 -3.11
CA TYR A 89 11.00 -16.64 -2.32
C TYR A 89 12.31 -16.10 -2.90
N PHE A 90 13.27 -15.85 -2.03
CA PHE A 90 14.67 -15.59 -2.33
C PHE A 90 15.49 -16.71 -1.66
N LYS A 91 16.19 -17.52 -2.47
CA LYS A 91 17.00 -18.66 -2.00
C LYS A 91 16.26 -19.58 -1.01
N GLY A 92 15.00 -19.90 -1.31
CA GLY A 92 14.17 -20.80 -0.50
C GLY A 92 13.56 -20.17 0.76
N GLN A 93 13.82 -18.89 1.06
CA GLN A 93 13.20 -18.14 2.15
C GLN A 93 12.26 -17.07 1.61
N TYR A 94 11.29 -16.61 2.41
CA TYR A 94 10.41 -15.53 1.98
C TYR A 94 11.21 -14.27 1.65
N THR A 95 11.03 -13.76 0.44
CA THR A 95 11.70 -12.53 0.01
C THR A 95 11.15 -11.31 0.78
N ARG A 96 11.96 -10.28 0.94
CA ARG A 96 11.46 -8.99 1.44
C ARG A 96 10.65 -8.28 0.36
N TYR A 97 9.66 -7.50 0.79
CA TYR A 97 8.72 -6.82 -0.10
C TYR A 97 8.30 -5.46 0.46
N TYR A 98 7.95 -4.52 -0.42
CA TYR A 98 7.70 -3.13 -0.04
C TYR A 98 7.03 -2.33 -1.17
N THR A 99 6.78 -1.04 -0.92
CA THR A 99 6.23 -0.06 -1.88
C THR A 99 4.94 -0.52 -2.55
N PRO A 100 3.81 -0.57 -1.81
CA PRO A 100 2.52 -0.81 -2.43
C PRO A 100 2.16 0.38 -3.33
N VAL A 101 1.65 0.10 -4.53
CA VAL A 101 1.13 1.14 -5.44
C VAL A 101 -0.17 0.65 -6.06
N ILE A 102 -1.15 1.56 -6.12
CA ILE A 102 -2.42 1.36 -6.80
C ILE A 102 -2.32 2.10 -8.14
N HIS A 103 -2.79 1.48 -9.22
CA HIS A 103 -2.73 2.05 -10.58
C HIS A 103 -4.14 2.24 -11.17
N PRO A 104 -4.91 3.28 -10.75
CA PRO A 104 -6.22 3.58 -11.30
C PRO A 104 -6.21 3.86 -12.81
N GLU A 105 -5.09 4.37 -13.33
CA GLU A 105 -4.88 4.71 -14.74
C GLU A 105 -4.77 3.47 -15.65
N SER A 106 -4.49 2.30 -15.07
CA SER A 106 -4.23 1.07 -15.81
C SER A 106 -5.50 0.25 -16.07
N ASP A 107 -6.52 0.84 -16.68
CA ASP A 107 -7.75 0.13 -17.05
C ASP A 107 -7.51 -0.90 -18.17
N ASN A 108 -7.96 -2.13 -17.95
CA ASN A 108 -7.88 -3.23 -18.92
C ASN A 108 -9.25 -3.63 -19.51
N GLY A 109 -10.32 -2.91 -19.17
CA GLY A 109 -11.70 -3.18 -19.61
C GLY A 109 -12.34 -4.40 -18.94
N ARG A 110 -11.76 -4.93 -17.86
CA ARG A 110 -12.23 -6.16 -17.17
C ARG A 110 -12.73 -5.93 -15.76
N ASN A 111 -12.91 -4.67 -15.35
CA ASN A 111 -13.32 -4.30 -13.99
C ASN A 111 -12.35 -4.86 -12.93
N GLU A 112 -11.05 -4.69 -13.16
CA GLU A 112 -9.98 -5.17 -12.28
C GLU A 112 -8.96 -4.07 -11.99
N LEU A 113 -8.64 -3.89 -10.72
CA LEU A 113 -7.64 -2.93 -10.26
C LEU A 113 -6.23 -3.53 -10.37
N LEU A 114 -5.30 -2.83 -11.03
CA LEU A 114 -3.89 -3.18 -10.97
C LEU A 114 -3.29 -2.66 -9.67
N LEU A 115 -2.66 -3.57 -8.93
CA LEU A 115 -1.84 -3.27 -7.76
C LEU A 115 -0.42 -3.75 -8.04
N THR A 116 0.57 -3.00 -7.56
CA THR A 116 1.97 -3.42 -7.61
C THR A 116 2.65 -3.33 -6.25
N TYR A 117 3.70 -4.13 -6.11
CA TYR A 117 4.64 -4.11 -4.99
C TYR A 117 6.04 -4.48 -5.49
N CYS A 118 7.06 -4.09 -4.76
CA CYS A 118 8.44 -4.42 -5.08
C CYS A 118 8.92 -5.62 -4.27
N LEU A 119 9.74 -6.45 -4.90
CA LEU A 119 10.59 -7.43 -4.23
C LEU A 119 11.98 -6.86 -4.01
N ASN A 120 12.63 -7.29 -2.94
CA ASN A 120 14.00 -6.94 -2.65
C ASN A 120 14.96 -8.09 -3.01
N PHE A 121 16.24 -7.80 -3.21
CA PHE A 121 17.32 -8.78 -3.45
C PHE A 121 17.71 -9.58 -2.18
N SER A 122 16.81 -9.69 -1.21
CA SER A 122 17.11 -10.23 0.11
C SER A 122 15.91 -10.94 0.74
N ALA A 123 16.22 -11.74 1.75
CA ALA A 123 15.27 -12.36 2.67
C ALA A 123 15.80 -12.25 4.11
N CYS A 124 14.93 -12.55 5.08
CA CYS A 124 15.36 -12.61 6.47
C CYS A 124 16.50 -13.62 6.67
N ARG A 125 17.56 -13.21 7.38
CA ARG A 125 18.72 -14.04 7.76
C ARG A 125 19.44 -14.71 6.59
N LEU A 126 19.35 -14.14 5.38
CA LEU A 126 20.08 -14.60 4.22
C LEU A 126 21.01 -13.52 3.68
N GLU A 127 22.20 -13.94 3.27
CA GLU A 127 23.14 -13.09 2.55
C GLU A 127 22.58 -12.75 1.16
N SER A 128 22.60 -11.46 0.85
CA SER A 128 21.96 -10.93 -0.36
C SER A 128 22.81 -11.17 -1.60
N CYS A 129 24.13 -11.10 -1.46
CA CYS A 129 25.06 -11.31 -2.57
C CYS A 129 25.13 -12.78 -3.00
N GLU A 130 25.36 -12.99 -4.28
CA GLU A 130 25.77 -14.26 -4.90
C GLU A 130 27.20 -14.08 -5.41
N GLY A 131 28.18 -14.36 -4.54
CA GLY A 131 29.56 -13.94 -4.78
C GLY A 131 29.66 -12.41 -4.70
N ASP A 132 30.12 -11.77 -5.77
CA ASP A 132 30.39 -10.32 -5.82
C ASP A 132 29.24 -9.48 -6.39
N TYR A 133 28.08 -10.08 -6.68
CA TYR A 133 26.95 -9.36 -7.29
C TYR A 133 25.62 -9.66 -6.60
N LEU A 134 24.65 -8.78 -6.84
CA LEU A 134 23.24 -8.99 -6.52
C LEU A 134 22.53 -9.44 -7.79
N ASP A 135 21.81 -10.54 -7.76
CA ASP A 135 21.02 -10.97 -8.92
C ASP A 135 19.82 -10.03 -9.12
N PRO A 136 19.80 -9.24 -10.22
CA PRO A 136 18.74 -8.26 -10.46
C PRO A 136 17.38 -8.92 -10.70
N TYR A 137 17.32 -10.22 -10.98
CA TYR A 137 16.07 -10.96 -11.12
C TYR A 137 15.18 -10.84 -9.87
N TYR A 138 15.78 -10.74 -8.68
CA TYR A 138 15.06 -10.64 -7.42
C TYR A 138 14.60 -9.22 -7.07
N TYR A 139 15.20 -8.19 -7.66
CA TYR A 139 14.85 -6.79 -7.39
C TYR A 139 13.91 -6.24 -8.47
N ARG A 140 12.62 -6.58 -8.36
CA ARG A 140 11.64 -6.27 -9.40
C ARG A 140 10.26 -5.95 -8.86
N VAL A 141 9.49 -5.26 -9.69
CA VAL A 141 8.08 -5.01 -9.46
C VAL A 141 7.27 -6.29 -9.75
N LYS A 142 6.25 -6.52 -8.93
CA LYS A 142 5.24 -7.55 -9.12
C LYS A 142 3.88 -6.89 -9.24
N GLY A 143 3.06 -7.39 -10.16
CA GLY A 143 1.70 -6.92 -10.39
C GLY A 143 0.68 -8.00 -10.08
N ILE A 144 -0.43 -7.58 -9.47
CA ILE A 144 -1.63 -8.41 -9.31
C ILE A 144 -2.85 -7.62 -9.79
N ARG A 145 -3.85 -8.32 -10.33
CA ARG A 145 -5.15 -7.76 -10.69
C ARG A 145 -6.19 -8.22 -9.68
N VAL A 146 -6.97 -7.29 -9.16
CA VAL A 146 -8.03 -7.55 -8.16
C VAL A 146 -9.37 -7.15 -8.75
N PRO A 147 -10.35 -8.06 -8.86
CA PRO A 147 -11.69 -7.71 -9.33
C PRO A 147 -12.33 -6.63 -8.45
N TYR A 148 -12.93 -5.61 -9.06
CA TYR A 148 -13.63 -4.52 -8.37
C TYR A 148 -14.68 -5.03 -7.38
N VAL A 149 -15.44 -6.05 -7.79
CA VAL A 149 -16.46 -6.71 -6.95
C VAL A 149 -15.90 -7.26 -5.63
N LYS A 150 -14.63 -7.64 -5.58
CA LYS A 150 -13.98 -8.17 -4.37
C LYS A 150 -13.73 -7.08 -3.33
N ILE A 151 -13.59 -5.83 -3.77
CA ILE A 151 -13.18 -4.69 -2.93
C ILE A 151 -14.27 -3.62 -2.83
N GLY A 152 -15.49 -3.91 -3.31
CA GLY A 152 -16.64 -3.02 -3.22
C GLY A 152 -16.52 -1.77 -4.09
N LEU A 153 -15.91 -1.93 -5.27
CA LEU A 153 -15.90 -0.95 -6.36
C LEU A 153 -16.90 -1.31 -7.45
#